data_AF-A0A7R9Y3N0-F1
#
_entry.id   AF-A0A7R9Y3N0-F1
#
_cell.length_a   1.000
_cell.length_b   1.000
_cell.length_c   1.000
_cell.angle_alpha   90.00
_cell.angle_beta   90.00
_cell.angle_gamma   90.00
#
_symmetry.space_group_name_H-M   'P 1'
#
loop_
_entity.id
_entity.type
_entity.pdbx_description
1 polymer ?
#
loop_
_entity_poly.entity_id
_entity_poly.type
_entity_poly.pdbx_seq_one_letter_code
_entity_poly.pdbx_strand_id
1 'polypeptide(L)'
;RTEVEVLDPKALEKSELFGAWDESTREFRDGVLAALIRNVADVETLRAGDPEAELNPPSRCLIVLDGDVSPDWIESLNSVLDDNRCLSLPTGERLRIHRKLTIVFEC
;
A
#
# COMPACT_ATOMS: atom_id res chain seq x y z
N ARG A 1 10.14 2.78 -15.47
CA ARG A 1 11.04 3.11 -14.33
C ARG A 1 10.50 2.36 -13.11
N THR A 2 11.30 1.98 -12.12
CA THR A 2 10.79 1.32 -10.90
C THR A 2 11.02 2.27 -9.73
N GLU A 3 9.97 2.56 -8.98
CA GLU A 3 10.04 3.35 -7.75
C GLU A 3 10.12 2.38 -6.58
N VAL A 4 11.11 2.56 -5.73
CA VAL A 4 11.37 1.68 -4.59
C VAL A 4 11.21 2.51 -3.32
N GLU A 5 10.26 2.12 -2.49
CA GLU A 5 9.94 2.71 -1.19
C GLU A 5 10.40 1.72 -0.13
N VAL A 6 11.36 2.12 0.71
CA VAL A 6 11.83 1.29 1.84
C VAL A 6 11.17 1.81 3.11
N LEU A 7 10.49 0.92 3.82
CA LEU A 7 9.73 1.21 5.03
C LEU A 7 10.27 0.31 6.14
N ASP A 8 10.58 0.91 7.29
CA ASP A 8 10.94 0.17 8.50
C ASP A 8 9.67 0.04 9.37
N PRO A 9 9.03 -1.14 9.42
CA PRO A 9 7.83 -1.35 10.22
C PRO A 9 8.10 -1.36 11.74
N LYS A 10 9.36 -1.37 12.16
CA LYS A 10 9.78 -1.28 13.56
C LYS A 10 9.92 0.16 14.01
N ALA A 11 10.24 1.06 13.08
CA ALA A 11 10.28 2.50 13.29
C ALA A 11 8.89 3.17 13.23
N LEU A 12 7.90 2.49 12.67
CA LEU A 12 6.54 3.01 12.47
C LEU A 12 5.51 2.25 13.32
N GLU A 13 4.55 2.98 13.89
CA GLU A 13 3.41 2.35 14.53
C GLU A 13 2.40 1.82 13.50
N LYS A 14 1.54 0.86 13.90
CA LYS A 14 0.44 0.35 13.04
C LYS A 14 -0.44 1.46 12.47
N SER A 15 -0.72 2.48 13.29
CA SER A 15 -1.46 3.68 12.94
C SER A 15 -0.79 4.46 11.81
N GLU A 16 0.54 4.47 11.75
CA GLU A 16 1.30 5.14 10.69
C GLU A 16 1.47 4.28 9.44
N LEU A 17 1.51 2.95 9.58
CA LEU A 17 1.58 2.01 8.47
C LEU A 17 0.26 1.90 7.70
N PHE A 18 -0.83 1.59 8.40
CA PHE A 18 -2.14 1.35 7.80
C PHE A 18 -3.05 2.58 7.82
N GLY A 19 -2.85 3.45 8.80
CA GLY A 19 -3.72 4.59 9.06
C GLY A 19 -4.47 4.47 10.36
N ALA A 20 -4.89 5.62 10.89
CA ALA A 20 -5.62 5.72 12.14
C ALA A 20 -6.68 6.82 12.07
N TRP A 21 -7.67 6.70 12.94
CA TRP A 21 -8.64 7.76 13.15
C TRP A 21 -7.97 8.91 13.87
N ASP A 22 -8.00 10.08 13.26
CA ASP A 22 -7.56 11.30 13.92
C ASP A 22 -8.67 11.77 14.87
N GLU A 23 -8.40 11.78 16.17
CA GLU A 23 -9.40 12.15 17.18
C GLU A 23 -9.81 13.63 17.08
N SER A 24 -8.97 14.48 16.49
CA SER A 24 -9.20 15.92 16.39
C SER A 24 -10.09 16.27 15.19
N THR A 25 -9.84 15.68 14.02
CA THR A 25 -10.63 15.92 12.82
C THR A 25 -11.80 14.95 12.66
N ARG A 26 -11.78 13.82 13.39
CA ARG A 26 -12.67 12.66 13.19
C ARG A 26 -12.59 12.08 11.78
N GLU A 27 -11.49 12.32 11.08
CA GLU A 27 -11.23 11.76 9.77
C GLU A 27 -10.25 10.60 9.89
N PHE A 28 -10.41 9.60 9.02
CA PHE A 28 -9.41 8.55 8.94
C PHE A 28 -8.22 9.06 8.13
N ARG A 29 -7.05 9.04 8.76
CA ARG A 29 -5.79 9.39 8.11
C ARG A 29 -5.13 8.12 7.63
N ASP A 30 -4.91 8.04 6.32
CA ASP A 30 -4.21 6.91 5.74
C ASP A 30 -2.75 6.84 6.17
N GLY A 31 -2.31 5.63 6.45
CA GLY A 31 -0.91 5.35 6.73
C GLY A 31 -0.08 5.35 5.45
N VAL A 32 1.24 5.26 5.60
CA VAL A 32 2.20 5.30 4.50
C VAL A 32 1.91 4.19 3.48
N LEU A 33 1.63 2.97 3.94
CA LEU A 33 1.32 1.86 3.04
C LEU A 33 -0.01 2.06 2.31
N ALA A 34 -1.04 2.50 3.02
CA ALA A 34 -2.37 2.76 2.45
C ALA A 34 -2.33 3.87 1.40
N ALA A 35 -1.61 4.96 1.70
CA ALA A 35 -1.40 6.08 0.80
C ALA A 35 -0.63 5.66 -0.47
N LEU A 36 0.44 4.87 -0.35
CA LEU A 36 1.19 4.34 -1.49
C LEU A 36 0.33 3.46 -2.40
N ILE A 37 -0.43 2.52 -1.81
CA ILE A 37 -1.32 1.65 -2.57
C ILE A 37 -2.40 2.49 -3.28
N ARG A 38 -3.01 3.45 -2.59
CA ARG A 38 -4.03 4.32 -3.20
C ARG A 38 -3.45 5.16 -4.33
N ASN A 39 -2.26 5.73 -4.15
CA ASN A 39 -1.60 6.53 -5.18
C ASN A 39 -1.35 5.69 -6.46
N VAL A 40 -0.84 4.46 -6.30
CA VAL A 40 -0.63 3.55 -7.43
C VAL A 40 -1.96 3.13 -8.08
N ALA A 41 -3.00 2.89 -7.29
CA ALA A 41 -4.32 2.57 -7.80
C ALA A 41 -4.93 3.74 -8.61
N ASP A 42 -4.82 4.96 -8.10
CA ASP A 42 -5.35 6.17 -8.73
C ASP A 42 -4.64 6.48 -10.06
N VAL A 43 -3.30 6.44 -10.07
CA VAL A 43 -2.49 6.63 -11.30
C VAL A 43 -2.87 5.63 -12.39
N GLU A 44 -3.11 4.37 -12.02
CA GLU A 44 -3.54 3.33 -12.96
C GLU A 44 -4.98 3.56 -13.44
N THR A 45 -5.91 3.87 -12.54
CA THR A 45 -7.32 4.13 -12.89
C THR A 45 -7.45 5.32 -13.85
N LEU A 46 -6.71 6.40 -13.62
CA LEU A 46 -6.71 7.57 -14.49
C LEU A 46 -6.13 7.28 -15.88
N ARG A 47 -5.20 6.33 -16.00
CA ARG A 47 -4.54 5.96 -17.26
C ARG A 47 -5.17 4.76 -17.98
N ALA A 48 -6.14 4.09 -17.36
CA ALA A 48 -6.78 2.87 -17.90
C ALA A 48 -7.57 3.08 -19.20
N GLY A 49 -7.76 4.32 -19.66
CA GLY A 49 -8.41 4.68 -20.92
C GLY A 49 -7.50 5.36 -21.95
N ASP A 50 -6.24 5.61 -21.62
CA ASP A 50 -5.33 6.39 -22.47
C ASP A 50 -4.45 5.48 -23.34
N PRO A 51 -4.48 5.60 -24.68
CA PRO A 51 -3.61 4.83 -25.57
C PRO A 51 -2.12 5.14 -25.36
N GLU A 52 -1.80 6.29 -24.78
CA GLU A 52 -0.44 6.67 -24.37
C GLU A 52 0.08 5.88 -23.15
N ALA A 53 -0.81 5.28 -22.36
CA ALA A 53 -0.45 4.44 -21.22
C ALA A 53 0.20 3.12 -21.67
N GLU A 54 -0.07 2.65 -22.89
CA GLU A 54 0.62 1.51 -23.49
C GLU A 54 2.02 1.89 -23.99
N LEU A 55 2.21 3.15 -24.42
CA LEU A 55 3.49 3.64 -24.94
C LEU A 55 4.48 4.01 -23.83
N ASN A 56 3.98 4.43 -22.67
CA ASN A 56 4.77 4.68 -21.47
C ASN A 56 4.17 3.92 -20.27
N PRO A 57 4.56 2.64 -20.07
CA PRO A 57 4.04 1.85 -18.97
C PRO A 57 4.39 2.54 -17.64
N PRO A 58 3.41 2.70 -16.74
CA PRO A 58 3.65 3.39 -15.49
C PRO A 58 4.63 2.61 -14.63
N SER A 59 5.35 3.36 -13.81
CA SER A 59 6.43 2.85 -13.00
C SER A 59 5.93 1.73 -12.09
N ARG A 60 6.70 0.64 -11.99
CA ARG A 60 6.44 -0.40 -10.99
C ARG A 60 6.77 0.20 -9.62
N CYS A 61 5.86 0.10 -8.67
CA CYS A 61 6.12 0.46 -7.27
C CYS A 61 6.53 -0.79 -6.50
N LEU A 62 7.70 -0.73 -5.89
CA LEU A 62 8.23 -1.76 -5.02
C LEU A 62 8.25 -1.21 -3.59
N ILE A 63 7.53 -1.84 -2.68
CA ILE A 63 7.52 -1.48 -1.26
C ILE A 63 8.35 -2.53 -0.55
N VAL A 64 9.48 -2.13 0.01
CA VAL A 64 10.36 -3.00 0.78
C VAL A 64 10.11 -2.71 2.25
N LEU A 65 9.63 -3.71 2.97
CA LEU A 65 9.49 -3.67 4.42
C LEU A 65 10.78 -4.23 5.01
N ASP A 66 11.66 -3.33 5.42
CA ASP A 66 12.97 -3.63 6.03
C ASP A 66 12.79 -3.71 7.55
N GLY A 67 12.42 -4.90 8.04
CA GLY A 67 12.22 -5.12 9.46
C GLY A 67 11.49 -6.42 9.80
N ASP A 68 11.65 -6.85 11.04
CA ASP A 68 11.08 -8.09 11.54
C ASP A 68 9.55 -8.13 11.37
N VAL A 69 9.09 -9.18 10.67
CA VAL A 69 7.66 -9.46 10.51
C VAL A 69 7.05 -9.77 11.87
N SER A 70 6.20 -8.87 12.36
CA SER A 70 5.50 -9.09 13.63
C SER A 70 4.08 -9.64 13.37
N PRO A 71 3.61 -10.59 14.20
CA PRO A 71 2.26 -11.18 14.07
C PRO A 71 1.17 -10.10 14.14
N ASP A 72 1.44 -9.03 14.87
CA ASP A 72 0.55 -7.91 15.04
C ASP A 72 0.10 -7.25 13.71
N TRP A 73 1.01 -6.93 12.80
CA TRP A 73 0.67 -6.24 11.55
C TRP A 73 0.56 -7.18 10.34
N ILE A 74 1.17 -8.36 10.42
CA ILE A 74 1.11 -9.34 9.32
C ILE A 74 -0.32 -9.84 9.10
N GLU A 75 -1.17 -9.87 10.13
CA GLU A 75 -2.59 -10.23 9.98
C GLU A 75 -3.32 -9.28 9.03
N SER A 76 -3.06 -7.98 9.13
CA SER A 76 -3.61 -6.97 8.23
C SER A 76 -3.07 -7.09 6.80
N LEU A 77 -1.85 -7.59 6.64
CA LEU A 77 -1.23 -7.88 5.34
C LEU A 77 -1.53 -9.26 4.79
N ASN A 78 -2.14 -10.15 5.56
CA ASN A 78 -2.40 -11.51 5.09
C ASN A 78 -3.32 -11.48 3.86
N SER A 79 -4.33 -10.59 3.85
CA SER A 79 -5.21 -10.36 2.68
C SER A 79 -4.50 -9.70 1.48
N VAL A 80 -3.39 -9.01 1.73
CA VAL A 80 -2.54 -8.40 0.70
C VAL A 80 -1.66 -9.47 0.03
N LEU A 81 -1.16 -10.41 0.82
CA LEU A 81 -0.32 -11.52 0.38
C LEU A 81 -1.12 -12.67 -0.22
N ASP A 82 -2.38 -12.83 0.21
CA ASP A 82 -3.32 -13.79 -0.33
C ASP A 82 -3.81 -13.39 -1.74
N ASP A 83 -4.47 -14.31 -2.45
CA ASP A 83 -4.88 -14.13 -3.86
C ASP A 83 -5.79 -12.90 -4.07
N ASN A 84 -6.45 -12.46 -2.99
CA ASN A 84 -7.29 -11.27 -2.94
C ASN A 84 -6.55 -9.97 -3.32
N ARG A 85 -5.22 -9.89 -3.13
CA ARG A 85 -4.40 -8.69 -3.42
C ARG A 85 -5.10 -7.41 -2.97
N CYS A 86 -5.52 -7.38 -1.72
CA CYS A 86 -6.40 -6.34 -1.18
C CYS A 86 -5.93 -5.95 0.23
N LEU A 87 -5.62 -4.67 0.44
CA LEU A 87 -5.40 -4.13 1.77
C LEU A 87 -6.74 -3.74 2.39
N SER A 88 -7.08 -4.37 3.51
CA SER A 88 -8.26 -4.01 4.30
C SER A 88 -7.87 -3.03 5.40
N LEU A 89 -8.40 -1.83 5.33
CA LEU A 89 -8.15 -0.78 6.33
C LEU A 89 -9.05 -0.97 7.56
N PRO A 90 -8.64 -0.46 8.74
CA PRO A 90 -9.46 -0.47 9.95
C PRO A 90 -10.81 0.24 9.79
N THR A 91 -10.93 1.13 8.80
CA THR A 91 -12.19 1.79 8.42
C THR A 91 -13.21 0.84 7.78
N GLY A 92 -12.79 -0.35 7.38
CA GLY A 92 -13.56 -1.25 6.51
C GLY A 92 -13.37 -0.96 5.01
N GLU A 93 -12.58 0.05 4.64
CA GLU A 93 -12.21 0.31 3.25
C GLU A 93 -11.28 -0.78 2.73
N ARG A 94 -11.46 -1.15 1.45
CA ARG A 94 -10.68 -2.19 0.78
C ARG A 94 -9.95 -1.60 -0.41
N LEU A 95 -8.64 -1.43 -0.25
CA LEU A 95 -7.75 -0.94 -1.30
C LEU A 95 -7.22 -2.13 -2.10
N ARG A 96 -7.62 -2.23 -3.38
CA ARG A 96 -7.13 -3.29 -4.26
C ARG A 96 -5.74 -2.96 -4.76
N ILE A 97 -4.82 -3.90 -4.58
CA ILE A 97 -3.44 -3.80 -5.02
C ILE A 97 -3.37 -4.14 -6.51
N HIS A 98 -2.85 -3.20 -7.29
CA HIS A 98 -2.64 -3.40 -8.71
C HIS A 98 -1.43 -4.32 -8.97
N ARG A 99 -1.40 -5.00 -10.13
CA ARG A 99 -0.31 -5.94 -10.49
C ARG A 99 1.08 -5.30 -10.57
N LYS A 100 1.13 -3.96 -10.63
CA LYS A 100 2.37 -3.17 -10.70
C LYS A 100 2.92 -2.78 -9.33
N LEU A 101 2.20 -3.07 -8.25
CA LEU A 101 2.70 -2.91 -6.88
C LEU A 101 3.20 -4.25 -6.39
N THR A 102 4.40 -4.27 -5.84
CA THR A 102 5.04 -5.47 -5.28
C THR A 102 5.51 -5.11 -3.88
N ILE A 103 5.14 -5.91 -2.89
CA ILE A 103 5.60 -5.76 -1.50
C ILE A 103 6.62 -6.86 -1.24
N VAL A 104 7.77 -6.47 -0.71
CA VAL A 104 8.90 -7.35 -0.37
C VAL A 104 9.18 -7.19 1.11
N PHE A 105 9.48 -8.29 1.78
CA PHE A 105 9.92 -8.29 3.18
C PHE A 105 11.39 -8.67 3.19
N GLU A 106 12.23 -7.82 3.77
CA GLU A 106 13.58 -8.24 4.17
C GLU A 106 13.47 -8.78 5.60
N CYS A 107 13.68 -10.10 5.72
CA CYS A 107 13.79 -10.83 6.99
C CYS A 107 15.25 -11.00 7.38
#